data_AF-A0A4D4JRU3-F1
#
_entry.id   AF-A0A4D4JRU3-F1
#
_cell.length_a   1.000
_cell.length_b   1.000
_cell.length_c   1.000
_cell.angle_alpha   90.00
_cell.angle_beta   90.00
_cell.angle_gamma   90.00
#
_symmetry.space_group_name_H-M   'P 1'
#
loop_
_entity.id
_entity.type
_entity.pdbx_description
1 polymer ?
#
loop_
_entity_poly.entity_id
_entity_poly.type
_entity_poly.pdbx_seq_one_letter_code
_entity_poly.pdbx_strand_id
1 'polypeptide(L)'
;MSSKALGERLGMTAQGVRKLEQAEANGTITLNTLARLAHGLDCEVHYMFVPRTSLVEQVLNRTQEIAGIALPSTLKGAEVLTDAETLMALTSALVKVSKRGLW
;
A
#
# COMPACT_ATOMS: atom_id res chain seq x y z
N MET A 1 27.08 7.79 3.88
CA MET A 1 27.58 9.14 3.51
C MET A 1 27.43 10.05 4.73
N SER A 2 28.31 11.03 4.95
CA SER A 2 28.15 11.99 6.07
C SER A 2 27.17 13.11 5.72
N SER A 3 26.51 13.73 6.70
CA SER A 3 25.59 14.87 6.46
C SER A 3 26.29 16.06 5.80
N LYS A 4 27.62 16.19 5.96
CA LYS A 4 28.44 17.20 5.27
C LYS A 4 28.52 16.92 3.76
N ALA A 5 28.86 15.69 3.39
CA ALA A 5 28.95 15.29 1.99
C ALA A 5 27.59 15.34 1.27
N LEU A 6 26.51 14.95 1.95
CA LEU A 6 25.14 15.12 1.42
C LEU A 6 24.79 16.61 1.26
N GLY A 7 25.19 17.44 2.22
CA GLY A 7 24.97 18.89 2.17
C GLY A 7 25.64 19.52 0.96
N GLU A 8 26.89 19.15 0.68
CA GLU A 8 27.63 19.62 -0.50
C GLU A 8 26.90 19.25 -1.80
N ARG A 9 26.35 18.03 -1.91
CA ARG A 9 25.58 17.60 -3.09
C ARG A 9 24.25 18.34 -3.26
N LEU A 10 23.61 18.74 -2.16
CA LEU A 10 22.31 19.40 -2.15
C LEU A 10 22.39 20.94 -2.14
N GLY A 11 23.59 21.53 -2.05
CA GLY A 11 23.76 22.96 -1.79
C GLY A 11 23.23 23.38 -0.42
N MET A 12 23.34 22.50 0.59
CA MET A 12 22.82 22.68 1.94
C MET A 12 23.93 22.55 2.99
N THR A 13 23.73 23.18 4.16
CA THR A 13 24.64 22.97 5.29
C THR A 13 24.45 21.59 5.90
N ALA A 14 25.49 21.03 6.53
CA ALA A 14 25.40 19.76 7.24
C ALA A 14 24.33 19.76 8.35
N GLN A 15 24.10 20.91 8.99
CA GLN A 15 23.02 21.10 9.95
C GLN A 15 21.63 21.06 9.29
N GLY A 16 21.49 21.66 8.11
CA GLY A 16 20.26 21.59 7.31
C GLY A 16 19.94 20.14 6.93
N VAL A 17 20.94 19.38 6.49
CA VAL A 17 20.77 17.95 6.20
C VAL A 17 20.33 17.16 7.43
N ARG A 18 20.96 17.37 8.59
CA ARG A 18 20.54 16.70 9.83
C ARG A 18 19.08 17.00 10.21
N LYS A 19 18.62 18.23 9.99
CA LYS A 19 17.22 18.58 10.20
C LYS A 19 16.30 17.82 9.25
N LEU A 20 16.71 17.63 7.99
CA LEU A 20 15.95 16.83 7.02
C LEU A 20 15.93 15.35 7.38
N GLU A 21 17.06 14.77 7.75
CA GLU A 21 17.16 13.38 8.25
C GLU A 21 16.23 13.18 9.47
N GLN A 22 16.18 14.15 10.38
CA GLN A 22 15.30 14.07 11.55
C GLN A 22 13.82 14.27 11.19
N ALA A 23 13.49 15.11 10.20
CA ALA A 23 12.13 15.26 9.71
C ALA A 23 11.63 14.00 8.99
N GLU A 24 12.51 13.31 8.25
CA GLU A 24 12.21 12.02 7.61
C GLU A 24 11.91 10.95 8.68
N ALA A 25 12.79 10.81 9.67
CA ALA A 25 12.59 9.86 10.77
C ALA A 25 11.30 10.11 11.56
N ASN A 26 10.91 11.38 11.71
CA ASN A 26 9.69 11.77 12.42
C ASN A 26 8.43 11.74 11.53
N GLY A 27 8.56 11.45 10.24
CA GLY A 27 7.44 11.48 9.29
C GLY A 27 6.85 12.87 9.03
N THR A 28 7.59 13.94 9.35
CA THR A 28 7.16 15.34 9.15
C THR A 28 7.74 15.97 7.89
N ILE A 29 8.65 15.27 7.20
CA ILE A 29 9.16 15.70 5.90
C ILE A 29 8.06 15.73 4.83
N THR A 30 8.10 16.72 3.95
CA THR A 30 7.19 16.80 2.80
C THR A 30 7.73 15.97 1.63
N LEU A 31 6.84 15.43 0.77
CA LEU A 31 7.24 14.70 -0.44
C LEU A 31 8.16 15.53 -1.36
N ASN A 32 7.90 16.83 -1.51
CA ASN A 32 8.76 17.72 -2.29
C ASN A 32 10.19 17.80 -1.73
N THR A 33 10.34 17.77 -0.41
CA THR A 33 11.66 17.80 0.24
C THR A 33 12.37 16.46 0.08
N LEU A 34 11.65 15.36 0.22
CA LEU A 34 12.17 14.01 -0.02
C LEU A 34 12.62 13.84 -1.48
N ALA A 35 11.87 14.36 -2.45
CA ALA A 35 12.24 14.36 -3.86
C ALA A 35 13.52 15.17 -4.13
N ARG A 36 13.70 16.33 -3.48
CA ARG A 36 14.95 17.11 -3.57
C ARG A 36 16.15 16.36 -2.97
N LEU A 37 15.96 15.68 -1.84
CA LEU A 37 16.99 14.84 -1.24
C LEU A 37 17.39 13.72 -2.21
N ALA A 38 16.40 13.02 -2.77
CA ALA A 38 16.62 11.93 -3.72
C ALA A 38 17.37 12.41 -4.97
N HIS A 39 17.03 13.58 -5.52
CA HIS A 39 17.77 14.16 -6.65
C HIS A 39 19.25 14.38 -6.33
N GLY A 40 19.60 14.85 -5.12
CA GLY A 40 21.02 14.98 -4.71
C GLY A 40 21.74 13.64 -4.51
N LEU A 41 20.98 12.55 -4.38
CA LEU A 41 21.47 11.17 -4.30
C LEU A 41 21.44 10.46 -5.65
N ASP A 42 21.01 11.12 -6.73
CA ASP A 42 20.75 10.51 -8.04
C ASP A 42 19.70 9.38 -7.94
N CYS A 43 18.60 9.67 -7.24
CA CYS A 43 17.51 8.76 -6.94
C CYS A 43 16.15 9.40 -7.24
N GLU A 44 15.13 8.57 -7.41
CA GLU A 44 13.73 8.99 -7.56
C GLU A 44 12.89 8.59 -6.35
N VAL A 45 11.83 9.35 -6.06
CA VAL A 45 10.86 9.04 -5.00
C VAL A 45 9.59 8.48 -5.64
N HIS A 46 9.24 7.24 -5.31
CA HIS A 46 7.95 6.64 -5.65
C HIS A 46 7.06 6.58 -4.41
N TYR A 47 5.84 7.09 -4.51
CA TYR A 47 4.82 6.96 -3.47
C TYR A 47 3.70 6.04 -3.96
N MET A 48 3.31 5.08 -3.14
CA MET A 48 2.22 4.16 -3.44
C MET A 48 1.31 3.97 -2.24
N PHE A 49 0.02 3.81 -2.51
CA PHE A 49 -0.93 3.34 -1.52
C PHE A 49 -0.96 1.82 -1.55
N VAL A 50 -0.54 1.19 -0.45
CA VAL A 50 -0.71 -0.24 -0.26
C VAL A 50 -1.94 -0.47 0.61
N PRO A 51 -2.99 -1.13 0.09
CA PRO A 51 -4.16 -1.43 0.90
C PRO A 51 -3.80 -2.31 2.10
N ARG A 52 -4.45 -2.07 3.25
CA ARG A 52 -4.21 -2.84 4.49
C ARG A 52 -4.71 -4.28 4.42
N THR A 53 -5.55 -4.59 3.45
CA THR A 53 -6.18 -5.89 3.22
C THR A 53 -5.94 -6.32 1.78
N SER A 54 -5.93 -7.63 1.55
CA SER A 54 -5.72 -8.17 0.20
C SER A 54 -6.90 -7.83 -0.72
N LEU A 55 -6.66 -7.76 -2.02
CA LEU A 55 -7.74 -7.56 -3.00
C LEU A 55 -8.81 -8.66 -2.89
N VAL A 56 -8.39 -9.90 -2.66
CA VAL A 56 -9.30 -11.03 -2.45
C VAL A 56 -10.20 -10.73 -1.25
N GLU A 57 -9.63 -10.40 -0.09
CA GLU A 57 -10.39 -10.06 1.11
C GLU A 57 -11.36 -8.88 0.88
N GLN A 58 -10.94 -7.84 0.15
CA GLN A 58 -11.81 -6.71 -0.19
C GLN A 58 -13.02 -7.15 -1.03
N VAL A 59 -12.79 -7.96 -2.06
CA VAL A 59 -13.85 -8.51 -2.92
C VAL A 59 -14.80 -9.39 -2.11
N LEU A 60 -14.29 -10.21 -1.19
CA LEU A 60 -15.12 -11.09 -0.36
C LEU A 60 -15.98 -10.29 0.61
N ASN A 61 -15.38 -9.34 1.34
CA ASN A 61 -16.11 -8.46 2.25
C ASN A 61 -17.21 -7.71 1.49
N ARG A 62 -16.88 -7.16 0.30
CA ARG A 62 -17.84 -6.44 -0.53
C ARG A 62 -18.98 -7.33 -1.05
N THR A 63 -18.66 -8.58 -1.40
CA THR A 63 -19.65 -9.57 -1.82
C THR A 63 -20.59 -9.94 -0.68
N GLN A 64 -20.06 -10.11 0.54
CA GLN A 64 -20.86 -10.36 1.73
C GLN A 64 -21.80 -9.18 2.04
N GLU A 65 -21.30 -7.94 1.97
CA GLU A 65 -22.10 -6.73 2.17
C GLU A 65 -23.28 -6.63 1.17
N ILE A 66 -23.03 -6.94 -0.11
CA ILE A 66 -24.02 -6.76 -1.18
C ILE A 66 -25.01 -7.93 -1.24
N ALA A 67 -24.52 -9.17 -1.16
CA ALA A 67 -25.35 -10.35 -1.35
C ALA A 67 -26.06 -10.80 -0.07
N GLY A 68 -25.65 -10.29 1.11
CA GLY A 68 -26.17 -10.75 2.41
C GLY A 68 -25.84 -12.21 2.73
N ILE A 69 -24.94 -12.82 1.97
CA ILE A 69 -24.51 -14.20 2.13
C ILE A 69 -23.26 -14.16 3.02
N ALA A 70 -23.36 -14.76 4.22
CA ALA A 70 -22.20 -14.96 5.07
C ALA A 70 -21.23 -15.91 4.36
N LEU A 71 -20.18 -15.34 3.78
CA LEU A 71 -19.14 -16.13 3.15
C LEU A 71 -18.25 -16.70 4.26
N PRO A 72 -17.88 -17.99 4.23
CA PRO A 72 -17.13 -18.62 5.31
C PRO A 72 -15.84 -17.84 5.61
N SER A 73 -15.60 -17.54 6.89
CA SER A 73 -14.46 -16.76 7.40
C SER A 73 -13.11 -17.47 7.25
N THR A 74 -13.12 -18.71 6.75
CA THR A 74 -11.96 -19.54 6.42
C THR A 74 -11.18 -19.06 5.20
N LEU A 75 -11.66 -18.01 4.52
CA LEU A 75 -11.03 -17.45 3.32
C LEU A 75 -9.79 -16.57 3.56
N LYS A 76 -9.26 -16.58 4.79
CA LYS A 76 -8.06 -15.85 5.19
C LYS A 76 -6.78 -16.59 4.77
N GLY A 77 -6.58 -16.79 3.48
CA GLY A 77 -5.33 -17.35 2.96
C GLY A 77 -5.43 -17.89 1.54
N ALA A 78 -4.27 -18.01 0.88
CA ALA A 78 -4.14 -18.59 -0.46
C ALA A 78 -4.49 -20.09 -0.53
N GLU A 79 -4.80 -20.74 0.60
CA GLU A 79 -5.11 -22.18 0.70
C GLU A 79 -6.54 -22.55 0.24
N VAL A 80 -7.38 -21.55 0.01
CA VAL A 80 -8.80 -21.67 -0.36
C VAL A 80 -9.07 -22.34 -1.71
N LEU A 81 -8.07 -22.41 -2.60
CA LEU A 81 -8.27 -22.90 -3.97
C LEU A 81 -8.36 -24.44 -4.08
N THR A 82 -8.45 -25.17 -2.96
CA THR A 82 -8.40 -26.64 -2.96
C THR A 82 -9.74 -27.34 -2.72
N ASP A 83 -10.78 -26.63 -2.24
CA ASP A 83 -12.12 -27.21 -2.01
C ASP A 83 -13.13 -26.81 -3.09
N ALA A 84 -13.74 -27.80 -3.73
CA ALA A 84 -14.66 -27.60 -4.85
C ALA A 84 -15.99 -26.96 -4.44
N GLU A 85 -16.50 -27.27 -3.25
CA GLU A 85 -17.76 -26.71 -2.75
C GLU A 85 -17.62 -25.23 -2.43
N THR A 86 -16.50 -24.85 -1.80
CA THR A 86 -16.15 -23.45 -1.50
C THR A 86 -15.99 -22.63 -2.78
N LEU A 87 -15.37 -23.19 -3.83
CA LEU A 87 -15.22 -22.52 -5.13
C LEU A 87 -16.58 -22.29 -5.84
N MET A 88 -17.50 -23.25 -5.75
CA MET A 88 -18.84 -23.13 -6.32
C MET A 88 -19.67 -22.05 -5.62
N ALA A 89 -19.62 -22.01 -4.28
CA ALA A 89 -20.30 -20.98 -3.48
C ALA A 89 -19.75 -19.58 -3.78
N LEU A 90 -18.42 -19.44 -3.87
CA LEU A 90 -17.73 -18.20 -4.23
C LEU A 90 -18.17 -17.71 -5.63
N THR A 91 -18.16 -18.60 -6.61
CA THR A 91 -18.51 -18.28 -8.00
C THR A 91 -19.97 -17.81 -8.10
N SER A 92 -20.89 -18.49 -7.41
CA SER A 92 -22.30 -18.10 -7.35
C SER A 92 -22.49 -16.72 -6.71
N ALA A 93 -21.74 -16.41 -5.65
CA ALA A 93 -21.79 -15.11 -4.99
C ALA A 93 -21.24 -13.99 -5.89
N LEU A 94 -20.11 -14.22 -6.56
CA LEU A 94 -19.50 -13.24 -7.47
C LEU A 94 -20.37 -12.96 -8.70
N VAL A 95 -21.10 -13.94 -9.22
CA VAL A 95 -22.04 -13.74 -10.35
C VAL A 95 -23.17 -12.79 -9.98
N LYS A 96 -23.60 -12.77 -8.71
CA LYS A 96 -24.67 -11.88 -8.23
C LYS A 96 -24.22 -10.43 -8.06
N VAL A 97 -22.91 -10.17 -7.96
CA VAL A 97 -22.37 -8.81 -7.78
C VAL A 97 -21.95 -8.25 -9.13
N SER A 98 -22.50 -7.08 -9.50
CA SER A 98 -22.06 -6.41 -10.73
C SER A 98 -20.58 -5.99 -10.63
N LYS A 99 -19.85 -6.01 -11.75
CA LYS A 99 -18.44 -5.55 -11.80
C LYS A 99 -18.25 -4.11 -11.28
N ARG A 100 -19.30 -3.29 -11.34
CA ARG A 100 -19.31 -1.91 -10.80
C ARG A 100 -19.63 -1.83 -9.31
N GLY A 101 -20.20 -2.87 -8.72
CA GLY A 101 -20.50 -2.93 -7.28
C GLY A 101 -19.33 -3.40 -6.43
N LEU A 102 -18.29 -3.98 -7.05
CA LEU A 102 -17.08 -4.47 -6.38
C LEU A 102 -16.04 -3.38 -6.09
N TRP A 103 -16.17 -2.21 -6.72
CA TRP A 103 -15.36 -1.01 -6.51
C TRP A 103 -16.25 0.11 -5.99
#